data_AF-D6BL49-F1
#
_entry.id   AF-D6BL49-F1
#
_cell.length_a   1.000
_cell.length_b   1.000
_cell.length_c   1.000
_cell.angle_alpha   90.00
_cell.angle_beta   90.00
_cell.angle_gamma   90.00
#
_symmetry.space_group_name_H-M   'P 1'
#
loop_
_entity.id
_entity.type
_entity.pdbx_description
1 polymer ?
#
loop_
_entity_poly.entity_id
_entity_poly.type
_entity_poly.pdbx_seq_one_letter_code
_entity_poly.pdbx_strand_id
1 'polypeptide(L)'
;PVQKTKKSPAPDVVKSNPSKRHRDRLNGELDRLTGLLPFPEDVRSRLDKLSVLRISVGYLKVKSFFKTTMKKSSVLFPGGDGLNMNGMNAPTFSEGDLLLQALNGFVLVVTAEGHVFYSSPTIQ
;
A
#
# COMPACT_ATOMS: atom_id res chain seq x y z
N PRO A 1 -50.37 42.73 -22.32
CA PRO A 1 -49.99 42.31 -20.95
C PRO A 1 -50.89 41.13 -20.49
N VAL A 2 -50.43 39.94 -20.14
CA VAL A 2 -49.32 39.54 -19.27
C VAL A 2 -48.84 38.14 -19.73
N GLN A 3 -47.53 37.99 -19.94
CA GLN A 3 -46.90 36.73 -20.35
C GLN A 3 -46.93 35.71 -19.20
N LYS A 4 -47.43 34.49 -19.47
CA LYS A 4 -47.34 33.36 -18.54
C LYS A 4 -45.92 32.79 -18.56
N THR A 5 -45.17 33.02 -17.50
CA THR A 5 -43.84 32.44 -17.29
C THR A 5 -43.94 30.93 -17.02
N LYS A 6 -43.26 30.13 -17.85
CA LYS A 6 -43.08 28.69 -17.68
C LYS A 6 -42.26 28.42 -16.41
N LYS A 7 -42.81 27.56 -15.56
CA LYS A 7 -42.15 26.99 -14.37
C LYS A 7 -40.98 26.11 -14.83
N SER A 8 -39.74 26.51 -14.51
CA SER A 8 -38.57 25.64 -14.64
C SER A 8 -38.58 24.58 -13.53
N PRO A 9 -38.32 23.29 -13.83
CA PRO A 9 -38.07 22.32 -12.78
C PRO A 9 -36.64 22.52 -12.25
N ALA A 10 -36.55 22.73 -10.93
CA ALA A 10 -35.29 22.74 -10.21
C ALA A 10 -34.57 21.39 -10.34
N PRO A 11 -33.23 21.34 -10.30
CA PRO A 11 -32.47 20.11 -10.52
C PRO A 11 -32.84 19.10 -9.44
N ASP A 12 -33.25 17.90 -9.87
CA ASP A 12 -33.42 16.76 -9.00
C ASP A 12 -32.11 16.51 -8.26
N VAL A 13 -32.03 16.97 -7.02
CA VAL A 13 -31.04 16.50 -6.05
C VAL A 13 -31.45 15.06 -5.71
N VAL A 14 -31.14 14.14 -6.63
CA VAL A 14 -31.31 12.71 -6.43
C VAL A 14 -30.36 12.35 -5.29
N LYS A 15 -30.88 12.39 -4.06
CA LYS A 15 -30.19 11.91 -2.87
C LYS A 15 -29.84 10.45 -3.15
N SER A 16 -28.58 10.18 -3.46
CA SER A 16 -28.09 8.82 -3.68
C SER A 16 -28.49 7.94 -2.50
N ASN A 17 -28.97 6.73 -2.81
CA ASN A 17 -29.49 5.82 -1.79
C ASN A 17 -28.40 5.50 -0.73
N PRO A 18 -28.76 5.20 0.52
CA PRO A 18 -27.80 4.94 1.59
C PRO A 18 -26.77 3.85 1.27
N SER A 19 -27.18 2.78 0.59
CA SER A 19 -26.28 1.68 0.18
C SER A 19 -25.23 2.14 -0.84
N LYS A 20 -25.64 2.96 -1.82
CA LYS A 20 -24.74 3.58 -2.80
C LYS A 20 -23.73 4.47 -2.10
N ARG A 21 -24.17 5.35 -1.19
CA ARG A 21 -23.27 6.21 -0.39
C ARG A 21 -22.26 5.40 0.41
N HIS A 22 -22.69 4.28 1.01
CA HIS A 22 -21.79 3.41 1.76
C HIS A 22 -20.73 2.77 0.85
N ARG A 23 -21.14 2.22 -0.29
CA ARG A 23 -20.23 1.66 -1.30
C ARG A 23 -19.25 2.70 -1.85
N ASP A 24 -19.72 3.90 -2.14
CA ASP A 24 -18.89 4.98 -2.67
C ASP A 24 -17.83 5.40 -1.65
N ARG A 25 -18.17 5.46 -0.35
CA ARG A 25 -17.20 5.69 0.73
C ARG A 25 -16.15 4.57 0.82
N LEU A 26 -16.58 3.31 0.78
CA LEU A 26 -15.66 2.17 0.81
C LEU A 26 -14.71 2.16 -0.39
N ASN A 27 -15.21 2.47 -1.58
CA ASN A 27 -14.36 2.58 -2.77
C ASN A 27 -13.36 3.72 -2.64
N GLY A 28 -13.79 4.89 -2.14
CA GLY A 28 -12.87 6.02 -1.91
C GLY A 28 -11.73 5.68 -0.94
N GLU A 29 -12.02 4.95 0.14
CA GLU A 29 -10.97 4.48 1.06
C GLU A 29 -10.08 3.41 0.42
N LEU A 30 -10.63 2.56 -0.44
CA LEU A 30 -9.86 1.55 -1.16
C LEU A 30 -8.92 2.19 -2.20
N ASP A 31 -9.36 3.23 -2.90
CA ASP A 31 -8.55 3.99 -3.84
C ASP A 31 -7.42 4.72 -3.08
N ARG A 32 -7.74 5.30 -1.92
CA ARG A 32 -6.75 5.89 -1.02
C ARG A 32 -5.72 4.85 -0.56
N LEU A 33 -6.16 3.66 -0.17
CA LEU A 33 -5.29 2.56 0.24
C LEU A 33 -4.37 2.12 -0.90
N THR A 34 -4.90 2.02 -2.12
CA THR A 34 -4.13 1.71 -3.33
C THR A 34 -3.04 2.75 -3.55
N GLY A 35 -3.35 4.03 -3.36
CA GLY A 35 -2.38 5.13 -3.46
C GLY A 35 -1.22 5.06 -2.45
N LEU A 36 -1.40 4.36 -1.32
CA LEU A 36 -0.35 4.18 -0.30
C LEU A 36 0.55 2.97 -0.55
N LEU A 37 0.22 2.11 -1.51
CA LEU A 37 1.05 0.94 -1.80
C LEU A 37 2.40 1.37 -2.39
N PRO A 38 3.51 0.69 -2.02
CA PRO A 38 4.85 0.99 -2.51
C PRO A 38 5.08 0.43 -3.92
N PHE A 39 4.23 0.82 -4.86
CA PHE A 39 4.31 0.44 -6.27
C PHE A 39 4.16 1.66 -7.17
N PRO A 40 4.75 1.63 -8.38
CA PRO A 40 4.52 2.67 -9.37
C PRO A 40 3.06 2.67 -9.87
N GLU A 41 2.64 3.77 -10.49
CA GLU A 41 1.23 4.01 -10.86
C GLU A 41 0.69 3.00 -11.89
N ASP A 42 1.53 2.55 -12.82
CA ASP A 42 1.23 1.52 -13.81
C ASP A 42 0.87 0.17 -13.15
N VAL A 43 1.54 -0.19 -12.06
CA VAL A 43 1.19 -1.40 -11.29
C VAL A 43 -0.07 -1.15 -10.47
N ARG A 44 -0.15 -0.03 -9.75
CA ARG A 44 -1.30 0.30 -8.88
C ARG A 44 -2.63 0.33 -9.64
N SER A 45 -2.65 0.88 -10.85
CA SER A 45 -3.84 0.98 -11.69
C SER A 45 -4.34 -0.37 -12.21
N ARG A 46 -3.50 -1.41 -12.19
CA ARG A 46 -3.83 -2.77 -12.65
C ARG A 46 -4.29 -3.70 -11.51
N LEU A 47 -4.19 -3.25 -10.25
CA LEU A 47 -4.59 -4.06 -9.10
C LEU A 47 -6.11 -4.11 -8.97
N ASP A 48 -6.64 -5.31 -8.78
CA ASP A 48 -8.04 -5.48 -8.38
C ASP A 48 -8.20 -5.28 -6.86
N LYS A 49 -9.45 -5.12 -6.43
CA LYS A 49 -9.79 -4.81 -5.04
C LYS A 49 -9.28 -5.86 -4.05
N LEU A 50 -9.32 -7.13 -4.41
CA LEU A 50 -8.85 -8.20 -3.53
C LEU A 50 -7.33 -8.19 -3.44
N SER A 51 -6.63 -7.97 -4.55
CA SER A 51 -5.16 -7.85 -4.52
C SER A 51 -4.70 -6.68 -3.66
N VAL A 52 -5.34 -5.50 -3.77
CA VAL A 52 -5.04 -4.35 -2.88
C VAL A 52 -5.15 -4.77 -1.41
N LEU A 53 -6.27 -5.37 -1.02
CA LEU A 53 -6.47 -5.83 0.36
C LEU A 53 -5.44 -6.88 0.78
N ARG A 54 -5.17 -7.87 -0.07
CA ARG A 54 -4.21 -8.95 0.21
C ARG A 54 -2.81 -8.40 0.42
N ILE A 55 -2.36 -7.47 -0.42
CA ILE A 55 -1.03 -6.87 -0.31
C ILE A 55 -0.96 -5.96 0.93
N SER A 56 -1.98 -5.12 1.18
CA SER A 56 -2.00 -4.27 2.37
C SER A 56 -1.94 -5.09 3.66
N VAL A 57 -2.75 -6.14 3.77
CA VAL A 57 -2.73 -7.05 4.92
C VAL A 57 -1.41 -7.80 5.00
N GLY A 58 -0.88 -8.28 3.87
CA GLY A 58 0.42 -8.94 3.80
C GLY A 58 1.55 -8.04 4.31
N TYR A 59 1.61 -6.79 3.85
CA TYR A 59 2.58 -5.80 4.30
C TYR A 59 2.48 -5.54 5.80
N LEU A 60 1.26 -5.38 6.35
CA LEU A 60 1.09 -5.16 7.79
C LEU A 60 1.55 -6.36 8.62
N LYS A 61 1.31 -7.59 8.15
CA LYS A 61 1.81 -8.81 8.81
C LYS A 61 3.34 -8.84 8.83
N VAL A 62 3.96 -8.60 7.67
CA VAL A 62 5.43 -8.52 7.53
C VAL A 62 6.01 -7.45 8.43
N LYS A 63 5.46 -6.22 8.37
CA LYS A 63 5.89 -5.09 9.19
C LYS A 63 5.75 -5.37 10.69
N SER A 64 4.65 -6.00 11.11
CA SER A 64 4.43 -6.38 12.51
C SER A 64 5.42 -7.45 13.00
N PHE A 65 5.67 -8.46 12.17
CA PHE A 65 6.62 -9.54 12.46
C PHE A 65 8.03 -8.98 12.64
N PHE A 66 8.55 -8.24 11.65
CA PHE A 66 9.90 -7.67 11.73
C PHE A 66 10.06 -6.64 12.84
N LYS A 67 9.03 -5.81 13.11
CA LYS A 67 9.06 -4.87 14.25
C LYS A 67 9.26 -5.59 15.60
N THR A 68 8.70 -6.79 15.75
CA THR A 68 8.82 -7.58 16.99
C THR A 68 10.16 -8.32 17.04
N THR A 69 10.59 -8.91 15.92
CA THR A 69 11.85 -9.66 15.82
C THR A 69 13.06 -8.74 15.98
N MET A 70 13.08 -7.57 15.32
CA MET A 70 14.18 -6.59 15.44
C MET A 70 14.31 -6.06 16.87
N LYS A 71 13.20 -5.81 17.57
CA LYS A 71 13.21 -5.40 18.99
C LYS A 71 13.74 -6.47 19.94
N LYS A 72 13.59 -7.76 19.59
CA LYS A 72 14.18 -8.87 20.37
C LYS A 72 15.65 -9.10 20.00
N SER A 73 16.03 -8.86 18.75
CA SER A 73 17.40 -9.00 18.27
C SER A 73 18.33 -7.91 18.78
N SER A 74 17.83 -6.69 19.02
CA SER A 74 18.62 -5.61 19.64
C SER A 74 19.09 -5.94 21.06
N VAL A 75 18.50 -6.96 21.69
CA VAL A 75 18.91 -7.47 23.01
C VAL A 75 20.04 -8.51 22.89
N LEU A 76 20.24 -9.10 21.71
CA LEU A 76 21.24 -10.14 21.44
C LEU A 76 22.47 -9.60 20.67
N PHE A 77 22.32 -8.48 19.96
CA PHE A 77 23.39 -7.81 19.22
C PHE A 77 23.47 -6.34 19.66
N PRO A 78 24.38 -5.96 20.57
CA PRO A 78 24.61 -4.57 20.98
C PRO A 78 25.48 -3.84 19.94
N GLY A 79 25.02 -3.77 18.69
CA GLY A 79 25.81 -3.20 17.60
C GLY A 79 24.97 -2.98 16.35
N GLY A 80 24.26 -1.86 16.32
CA GLY A 80 23.41 -1.49 15.19
C GLY A 80 22.45 -0.39 15.61
N ASP A 81 23.00 0.70 16.17
CA ASP A 81 22.27 1.93 16.37
C ASP A 81 21.68 2.33 15.02
N GLY A 82 20.36 2.19 14.89
CA GLY A 82 19.62 2.60 13.70
C GLY A 82 19.85 4.09 13.53
N LEU A 83 20.78 4.45 12.66
CA LEU A 83 21.12 5.82 12.34
C LEU A 83 19.82 6.57 12.09
N ASN A 84 19.56 7.54 12.98
CA ASN A 84 18.60 8.61 12.81
C ASN A 84 18.76 9.15 11.39
N MET A 85 17.85 8.76 10.50
CA MET A 85 17.74 9.26 9.13
C MET A 85 17.10 10.66 9.18
N ASN A 86 17.75 11.57 9.88
CA ASN A 86 17.33 12.96 10.02
C ASN A 86 18.43 13.84 9.41
N GLY A 87 18.42 13.90 8.08
CA GLY A 87 19.18 14.87 7.31
C GLY A 87 20.37 14.30 6.55
N MET A 88 20.15 13.82 5.33
CA MET A 88 21.13 13.99 4.24
C MET A 88 20.42 13.71 2.91
N ASN A 89 20.27 14.77 2.10
CA ASN A 89 19.77 14.73 0.73
C ASN A 89 20.81 14.13 -0.23
N ALA A 90 21.14 12.84 -0.06
CA ALA A 90 21.88 12.05 -1.04
C ALA A 90 20.98 10.89 -1.52
N PRO A 91 21.07 10.45 -2.79
CA PRO A 91 20.40 9.23 -3.24
C PRO A 91 21.10 8.06 -2.55
N THR A 92 20.72 7.81 -1.31
CA THR A 92 21.25 6.75 -0.48
C THR A 92 20.58 5.47 -0.94
N PHE A 93 21.25 4.75 -1.84
CA PHE A 93 20.91 3.36 -2.10
C PHE A 93 20.81 2.64 -0.75
N SER A 94 19.73 1.89 -0.54
CA SER A 94 19.65 1.07 0.66
C SER A 94 20.65 -0.09 0.52
N GLU A 95 21.31 -0.48 1.62
CA GLU A 95 22.20 -1.65 1.62
C GLU A 95 21.49 -2.89 1.06
N GLY A 96 20.19 -3.03 1.32
CA GLY A 96 19.35 -4.09 0.77
C GLY A 96 19.30 -4.11 -0.76
N ASP A 97 19.26 -2.94 -1.42
CA ASP A 97 19.25 -2.87 -2.89
C ASP A 97 20.58 -3.34 -3.48
N LEU A 98 21.70 -2.94 -2.86
CA LEU A 98 23.04 -3.38 -3.27
C LEU A 98 23.23 -4.88 -3.05
N LEU A 99 22.74 -5.43 -1.94
CA LEU A 99 22.77 -6.87 -1.66
C LEU A 99 21.95 -7.67 -2.68
N LEU A 100 20.76 -7.18 -3.04
CA LEU A 100 19.94 -7.81 -4.07
C LEU A 100 20.58 -7.72 -5.45
N GLN A 101 21.30 -6.64 -5.77
CA GLN A 101 22.04 -6.50 -7.02
C GLN A 101 23.27 -7.40 -7.08
N ALA A 102 23.98 -7.58 -5.96
CA ALA A 102 25.13 -8.48 -5.86
C ALA A 102 24.71 -9.95 -5.93
N LEU A 103 23.46 -10.25 -5.57
CA LEU A 103 22.90 -11.59 -5.68
C LEU A 103 22.57 -11.91 -7.14
N ASN A 104 23.20 -12.95 -7.70
CA ASN A 104 22.81 -13.50 -9.00
C ASN A 104 21.56 -14.39 -8.87
N GLY A 105 20.46 -13.80 -8.37
CA GLY A 105 19.22 -14.52 -8.07
C GLY A 105 18.16 -13.65 -7.40
N PHE A 106 17.22 -14.30 -6.73
CA PHE A 106 16.12 -13.64 -6.02
C PHE A 106 15.93 -14.22 -4.62
N VAL A 107 15.27 -13.46 -3.76
CA VAL A 107 14.90 -13.87 -2.41
C VAL A 107 13.41 -14.17 -2.39
N LEU A 108 13.04 -15.34 -1.88
CA LEU A 108 11.66 -15.75 -1.66
C LEU A 108 11.52 -16.27 -0.23
N VAL A 109 10.52 -15.77 0.49
CA VAL A 109 10.16 -16.27 1.82
C VAL A 109 8.81 -16.92 1.72
N VAL A 110 8.72 -18.20 2.08
CA VAL A 110 7.50 -19.01 2.01
C VAL A 110 7.21 -19.58 3.39
N THR A 111 5.94 -19.56 3.80
CA THR A 111 5.52 -20.17 5.07
C THR A 111 5.40 -21.68 4.93
N ALA A 112 5.30 -22.41 6.06
CA ALA A 112 5.16 -23.87 6.04
C ALA A 112 3.88 -24.34 5.30
N GLU A 113 2.88 -23.47 5.23
CA GLU A 113 1.62 -23.71 4.53
C GLU A 113 1.70 -23.40 3.02
N GLY A 114 2.87 -23.02 2.51
CA GLY A 114 3.09 -22.72 1.09
C GLY A 114 2.69 -21.31 0.65
N HIS A 115 2.44 -20.39 1.59
CA HIS A 115 2.12 -19.00 1.24
C HIS A 115 3.39 -18.18 1.03
N VAL A 116 3.47 -17.44 -0.07
CA VAL A 116 4.54 -16.46 -0.29
C VAL A 116 4.36 -15.29 0.69
N PHE A 117 5.34 -15.13 1.57
CA PHE A 117 5.40 -14.07 2.59
C PHE A 117 6.15 -12.83 2.08
N TYR A 118 7.19 -13.03 1.28
CA TYR A 118 7.96 -11.96 0.63
C TYR A 118 8.63 -12.47 -0.65
N SER A 119 8.75 -11.60 -1.65
CA SER A 119 9.55 -11.82 -2.86
C SER A 119 10.36 -10.57 -3.18
N SER A 120 11.63 -10.73 -3.54
CA SER A 120 12.44 -9.61 -4.01
C SER A 120 11.98 -9.10 -5.38
N PRO A 121 12.21 -7.82 -5.72
CA PRO A 121 11.91 -7.28 -7.04
C PRO A 121 12.69 -7.94 -8.20
N THR A 122 13.76 -8.68 -7.89
CA THR A 122 14.61 -9.37 -8.86
C THR A 122 14.03 -10.70 -9.38
N ILE A 123 12.89 -11.15 -8.84
CA ILE A 123 12.20 -12.33 -9.35
C ILE A 123 11.64 -12.04 -10.75
N GLN A 124 12.06 -12.81 -11.76
CA GLN A 124 11.63 -12.68 -13.17
C GLN A 124 10.71 -13.83 -13.56
#